data_AF-A0A3D0W4W0-F1
#
_entry.id   AF-A0A3D0W4W0-F1
#
_cell.length_a   1.000
_cell.length_b   1.000
_cell.length_c   1.000
_cell.angle_alpha   90.00
_cell.angle_beta   90.00
_cell.angle_gamma   90.00
#
_symmetry.space_group_name_H-M   'P 1'
#
loop_
_entity.id
_entity.type
_entity.pdbx_description
1 polymer ?
#
loop_
_entity_poly.entity_id
_entity_poly.type
_entity_poly.pdbx_seq_one_letter_code
_entity_poly.pdbx_strand_id
1 'polypeptide(L)' 'MKVHKAVISKLAEGYEVIYIGHRNHPEPEAILALDPKIHFVEHEKDALLLPNDLADKKVFVTNQTTLS' A
#
# COMPACT_ATOMS: atom_id res chain seq x y z
N MET A 1 12.84 -5.68 4.29
CA MET A 1 12.25 -7.05 4.26
C MET A 1 10.98 -7.24 5.11
N LYS A 2 10.79 -6.59 6.28
CA LYS A 2 9.58 -6.83 7.11
C LYS A 2 8.29 -6.36 6.44
N VAL A 3 8.24 -5.11 5.96
CA VAL A 3 7.06 -4.56 5.28
C VAL A 3 6.69 -5.37 4.03
N HIS A 4 7.68 -5.64 3.18
CA HIS A 4 7.52 -6.50 2.00
C HIS A 4 6.89 -7.88 2.31
N LYS A 5 7.34 -8.56 3.37
CA LYS A 5 6.75 -9.84 3.78
C LYS A 5 5.32 -9.68 4.29
N ALA A 6 5.04 -8.63 5.06
CA ALA A 6 3.69 -8.36 5.55
C ALA A 6 2.71 -8.08 4.40
N VAL A 7 3.13 -7.30 3.41
CA VAL A 7 2.35 -7.00 2.20
C VAL A 7 2.02 -8.30 1.44
N ILE A 8 3.03 -9.13 1.14
CA ILE A 8 2.80 -10.42 0.45
C ILE A 8 1.84 -11.32 1.22
N SER A 9 2.00 -11.44 2.54
CA SER A 9 1.09 -12.25 3.37
C SER A 9 -0.35 -11.75 3.28
N LYS A 10 -0.55 -10.43 3.34
CA LYS A 10 -1.89 -9.84 3.32
C LYS A 10 -2.55 -9.93 1.95
N LEU A 11 -1.78 -9.77 0.88
CA LEU A 11 -2.27 -10.04 -0.48
C LEU A 11 -2.71 -11.50 -0.64
N ALA A 12 -1.95 -12.46 -0.12
CA ALA A 12 -2.30 -13.88 -0.15
C ALA A 12 -3.57 -14.20 0.67
N GLU A 13 -3.83 -13.44 1.74
CA GLU A 13 -5.07 -13.50 2.52
C GLU A 13 -6.26 -12.80 1.84
N GLY A 14 -6.06 -12.19 0.67
CA GLY A 14 -7.08 -11.51 -0.12
C GLY A 14 -7.35 -10.05 0.28
N TYR A 15 -6.42 -9.41 1.00
CA TYR A 15 -6.53 -7.99 1.33
C TYR A 15 -6.17 -7.10 0.12
N GLU A 16 -6.81 -5.95 0.06
CA GLU A 16 -6.29 -4.77 -0.64
C GLU A 16 -5.28 -4.08 0.28
N VAL A 17 -4.21 -3.54 -0.28
CA VAL A 17 -3.15 -2.90 0.50
C VAL A 17 -3.14 -1.40 0.20
N ILE A 18 -3.18 -0.57 1.23
CA ILE A 18 -2.88 0.86 1.11
C ILE A 18 -1.47 1.07 1.64
N TYR A 19 -0.59 1.56 0.79
CA TYR A 19 0.80 1.82 1.11
C TYR A 19 1.07 3.32 1.13
N ILE A 20 1.48 3.84 2.29
CA ILE A 20 1.76 5.26 2.49
C ILE A 20 3.26 5.51 2.36
N GLY A 21 3.69 6.42 1.49
CA GLY A 21 5.11 6.65 1.22
C GLY A 21 5.39 7.92 0.43
N HIS A 22 6.66 8.15 0.09
CA HIS A 22 7.07 9.21 -0.84
C HIS A 22 7.45 8.65 -2.21
N ARG A 23 7.08 9.34 -3.29
CA ARG A 23 7.52 8.97 -4.65
C ARG A 23 9.03 9.10 -4.79
N ASN A 24 9.59 8.39 -5.77
CA ASN A 24 11.03 8.36 -6.09
C ASN A 24 11.90 7.77 -4.97
N HIS A 25 11.35 6.80 -4.23
CA HIS A 25 12.10 6.02 -3.26
C HIS A 25 12.06 4.53 -3.65
N PRO A 26 13.19 3.80 -3.57
CA PRO A 26 13.27 2.41 -4.04
C PRO A 26 12.36 1.46 -3.26
N GLU A 27 12.02 1.78 -2.01
CA GLU A 27 11.14 0.95 -1.18
C GLU A 27 9.67 0.94 -1.66
N PRO A 28 8.98 2.10 -1.81
CA PRO A 28 7.65 2.16 -2.41
C PRO A 28 7.58 1.51 -3.80
N GLU A 29 8.56 1.77 -4.67
CA GLU A 29 8.59 1.19 -6.02
C GLU A 29 8.61 -0.34 -5.99
N ALA A 30 9.45 -0.92 -5.11
CA ALA A 30 9.52 -2.36 -4.93
C ALA A 30 8.20 -2.95 -4.39
N ILE A 31 7.50 -2.24 -3.51
CA ILE A 31 6.22 -2.69 -2.95
C ILE A 31 5.12 -2.62 -4.02
N LEU A 32 4.99 -1.50 -4.73
CA LEU A 32 3.95 -1.30 -5.74
C LEU A 32 4.08 -2.25 -6.93
N ALA A 33 5.30 -2.71 -7.24
CA ALA A 33 5.54 -3.69 -8.29
C ALA A 33 5.04 -5.11 -7.95
N LEU A 34 4.65 -5.39 -6.70
CA LEU A 34 4.26 -6.74 -6.27
C LEU A 34 2.88 -7.16 -6.78
N ASP A 35 1.88 -6.26 -6.72
CA ASP A 35 0.50 -6.59 -7.04
C ASP A 35 -0.31 -5.31 -7.35
N PRO A 36 -1.22 -5.34 -8.35
CA PRO A 36 -2.09 -4.20 -8.66
C PRO A 36 -3.10 -3.84 -7.56
N LYS A 37 -3.33 -4.70 -6.56
CA LYS A 37 -4.17 -4.43 -5.38
C LYS A 37 -3.50 -3.55 -4.33
N ILE A 38 -2.34 -2.99 -4.66
CA ILE A 38 -1.62 -2.05 -3.80
C ILE A 38 -1.90 -0.63 -4.29
N HIS A 39 -2.54 0.14 -3.42
CA HIS A 39 -2.87 1.55 -3.63
C HIS A 39 -1.83 2.42 -2.95
N PHE A 40 -1.26 3.37 -3.68
CA PHE A 40 -0.25 4.27 -3.16
C PHE A 40 -0.86 5.60 -2.69
N VAL A 41 -0.46 6.06 -1.50
CA VAL A 41 -0.88 7.34 -0.93
C VAL A 41 0.37 8.10 -0.48
N GLU A 42 0.57 9.30 -0.99
CA GLU A 42 1.66 10.19 -0.57
C GLU A 42 1.13 11.44 0.12
N HIS A 43 -0.03 11.92 -0.31
CA HIS A 43 -0.71 13.07 0.26
C HIS A 43 -2.16 12.75 0.61
N GLU A 44 -2.76 13.56 1.48
CA GLU A 44 -4.17 13.42 1.88
C GLU A 44 -5.13 13.38 0.69
N LYS A 45 -4.79 14.10 -0.40
CA LYS A 45 -5.58 14.10 -1.63
C LYS A 45 -5.62 12.74 -2.32
N ASP A 46 -4.55 11.95 -2.23
CA ASP A 46 -4.53 10.59 -2.81
C ASP A 46 -5.48 9.67 -2.05
N ALA A 47 -5.58 9.84 -0.72
CA ALA A 47 -6.52 9.09 0.10
C ALA A 47 -7.98 9.35 -0.28
N LEU A 48 -8.30 10.58 -0.70
CA LEU A 48 -9.64 10.95 -1.21
C LEU A 48 -9.94 10.35 -2.60
N LEU A 49 -8.92 9.91 -3.33
CA LEU A 49 -9.05 9.30 -4.65
C LEU A 49 -9.07 7.77 -4.59
N LEU A 50 -8.96 7.18 -3.39
CA LEU A 50 -9.02 5.75 -3.22
C LEU A 50 -10.38 5.19 -3.71
N PRO A 51 -10.40 4.00 -4.32
CA PRO A 51 -11.62 3.41 -4.83
C PRO A 51 -12.68 3.21 -3.73
N ASN A 52 -13.93 3.59 -4.00
CA ASN A 52 -15.03 3.46 -3.04
C ASN A 52 -15.33 2.00 -2.68
N ASP A 53 -15.07 1.05 -3.59
CA ASP A 53 -15.26 -0.39 -3.37
C ASP A 53 -14.28 -0.98 -2.35
N LEU A 54 -13.26 -0.24 -1.91
CA LEU A 54 -12.43 -0.64 -0.77
C LEU A 54 -13.23 -0.74 0.53
N ALA A 55 -14.36 -0.02 0.66
CA ALA A 55 -15.23 -0.10 1.83
C ALA A 55 -15.81 -1.51 2.06
N ASP A 56 -15.97 -2.28 0.99
CA ASP A 56 -16.53 -3.65 1.02
C ASP A 56 -15.43 -4.73 1.09
N LYS A 57 -14.15 -4.33 1.10
CA LYS A 57 -13.00 -5.22 1.05
C LYS A 57 -12.24 -5.24 2.38
N LYS A 58 -11.46 -6.30 2.59
CA LYS A 58 -10.48 -6.32 3.68
C LYS A 58 -9.30 -5.44 3.28
N VAL A 59 -9.04 -4.39 4.05
CA VAL A 59 -7.97 -3.43 3.77
C VAL A 59 -6.85 -3.56 4.79
N PHE A 60 -5.61 -3.59 4.31
CA PHE A 60 -4.42 -3.53 5.14
C PHE A 60 -3.66 -2.25 4.82
N VAL A 61 -3.45 -1.41 5.84
CA VAL A 61 -2.70 -0.16 5.69
C VAL A 61 -1.30 -0.34 6.26
N THR A 62 -0.29 0.07 5.50
CA THR A 62 1.09 0.12 5.97
C THR A 62 1.82 1.28 5.33
N ASN A 63 3.08 1.49 5.71
CA ASN A 63 3.82 2.67 5.35
C ASN A 63 5.31 2.40 5.12
N GLN A 64 5.95 3.31 4.42
CA GLN A 64 7.40 3.33 4.22
C GLN A 64 8.12 3.44 5.55
N THR A 65 9.19 2.66 5.70
CA THR A 65 9.90 2.50 6.98
C THR A 65 10.60 3.78 7.45
N THR A 66 10.94 4.67 6.52
CA THR A 66 11.72 5.90 6.74
C THR A 66 10.90 7.18 6.58
N LEU A 67 9.57 7.12 6.75
CA LEU A 67 8.75 8.33 6.80
C LEU A 67 9.17 9.22 7.97
N SER A 68 9.38 10.50 7.69
CA SER A 68 9.79 11.54 8.64
C SER A 68 8.69 12.58 8.83
#